data_AF-A0A9E3J0F0-F1
#
_entry.id   AF-A0A9E3J0F0-F1
#
_cell.length_a   1.000
_cell.length_b   1.000
_cell.length_c   1.000
_cell.angle_alpha   90.00
_cell.angle_beta   90.00
_cell.angle_gamma   90.00
#
_symmetry.space_group_name_H-M   'P 1'
#
loop_
_entity.id
_entity.type
_entity.pdbx_description
1 polymer ?
#
loop_
_entity_poly.entity_id
_entity_poly.type
_entity_poly.pdbx_seq_one_letter_code
_entity_poly.pdbx_strand_id
1 'polypeptide(L)'
;MRTVVLALVGASLLGAGAAQAAPTAANPTARASAAAAADGRCILVMNLLARDPKNRDAATRGTFYYLGRLAARSQTGDLTAILVASGKSLSGQAQLQSELKRCGGDLNASGGKLGAAFQQLQQMGPAAPAGPAPAAAPTPAPGQPAPLFPPPAPK
;
A
#
# COMPACT_ATOMS: atom_id res chain seq x y z
N MET A 1 4.82 39.64 -4.24
CA MET A 1 4.94 40.44 -5.48
C MET A 1 4.41 39.61 -6.62
N ARG A 2 3.42 40.17 -7.33
CA ARG A 2 2.73 39.60 -8.49
C ARG A 2 3.65 39.66 -9.71
N THR A 3 3.76 38.58 -10.47
CA THR A 3 4.05 38.69 -11.90
C THR A 3 3.22 37.67 -12.65
N VAL A 4 2.23 38.22 -13.35
CA VAL A 4 1.39 37.59 -14.37
C VAL A 4 2.23 37.52 -15.65
N VAL A 5 2.27 36.38 -16.32
CA VAL A 5 2.50 36.34 -17.78
C VAL A 5 1.49 35.39 -18.41
N LEU A 6 0.63 36.05 -19.17
CA LEU A 6 -0.37 35.56 -20.09
C LEU A 6 0.30 35.07 -21.40
N ALA A 7 -0.45 34.26 -22.15
CA ALA A 7 -0.34 33.99 -23.59
C ALA A 7 0.66 32.91 -24.06
N LEU A 8 0.12 31.79 -24.54
CA LEU A 8 -0.12 31.63 -25.99
C LEU A 8 -1.03 30.43 -26.24
N VAL A 9 -2.22 30.76 -26.75
CA VAL A 9 -3.17 29.84 -27.39
C VAL A 9 -2.52 29.37 -28.69
N GLY A 10 -1.95 28.17 -28.67
CA GLY A 10 -1.45 27.47 -29.84
C GLY A 10 -2.41 26.34 -30.23
N ALA A 11 -3.44 26.68 -31.03
CA ALA A 11 -4.31 25.71 -31.66
C ALA A 11 -3.51 24.95 -32.74
N SER A 12 -3.22 23.67 -32.48
CA SER A 12 -2.77 22.72 -33.50
C SER A 12 -3.73 21.53 -33.50
N LEU A 13 -4.85 21.72 -34.18
CA LEU A 13 -5.82 20.68 -34.52
C LEU A 13 -5.50 20.17 -35.93
N LEU A 14 -4.51 19.27 -36.07
CA LEU A 14 -4.38 18.45 -37.27
C LEU A 14 -3.88 17.04 -36.92
N GLY A 15 -4.80 16.09 -36.98
CA GLY A 15 -4.61 14.82 -37.67
C GLY A 15 -3.67 13.78 -37.06
N ALA A 16 -4.24 12.87 -36.27
CA ALA A 16 -3.95 11.43 -36.37
C ALA A 16 -5.14 10.67 -35.77
N GLY A 17 -5.94 10.03 -36.62
CA GLY A 17 -6.97 9.10 -36.17
C GLY A 17 -6.30 7.94 -35.45
N ALA A 18 -6.28 7.99 -34.12
CA ALA A 18 -5.93 6.84 -33.31
C ALA A 18 -7.01 5.79 -33.52
N ALA A 19 -6.71 4.78 -34.34
CA ALA A 19 -7.46 3.54 -34.33
C ALA A 19 -7.44 3.02 -32.89
N GLN A 20 -8.56 3.19 -32.19
CA GLN A 20 -8.79 2.60 -30.88
C GLN A 20 -8.83 1.09 -31.13
N ALA A 21 -7.67 0.45 -31.06
CA ALA A 21 -7.58 -0.99 -31.03
C ALA A 21 -8.47 -1.44 -29.86
N ALA A 22 -9.58 -2.10 -30.20
CA ALA A 22 -10.46 -2.67 -29.21
C ALA A 22 -9.62 -3.54 -28.27
N PRO A 23 -9.77 -3.40 -26.94
CA PRO A 23 -8.96 -4.17 -26.00
C PRO A 23 -9.19 -5.64 -26.25
N THR A 24 -8.21 -6.31 -26.87
CA THR A 24 -8.20 -7.76 -26.98
C THR A 24 -8.24 -8.32 -25.56
N ALA A 25 -9.20 -9.21 -25.31
CA ALA A 25 -9.37 -9.83 -24.00
C ALA A 25 -8.10 -10.62 -23.65
N ALA A 26 -7.21 -10.00 -22.88
CA ALA A 26 -6.00 -10.67 -22.43
C ALA A 26 -6.37 -11.88 -21.57
N ASN A 27 -5.64 -12.99 -21.78
CA ASN A 27 -5.78 -14.22 -21.03
C ASN A 27 -5.70 -13.93 -19.50
N PRO A 28 -6.68 -14.36 -18.68
CA PRO A 28 -6.69 -14.10 -17.25
C PRO A 28 -5.41 -14.57 -16.55
N THR A 29 -4.80 -15.67 -17.01
CA THR A 29 -3.52 -16.18 -16.50
C THR A 29 -2.37 -15.20 -16.74
N ALA A 30 -2.32 -14.57 -17.93
CA ALA A 30 -1.30 -13.56 -18.23
C ALA A 30 -1.45 -12.32 -17.35
N ARG A 31 -2.69 -11.86 -17.10
CA ARG A 31 -2.95 -10.76 -16.19
C ARG A 31 -2.53 -11.08 -14.75
N ALA A 32 -2.84 -12.28 -14.26
CA ALA A 32 -2.42 -12.73 -12.94
C ALA A 32 -0.88 -12.75 -12.80
N SER A 33 -0.17 -13.22 -13.83
CA SER A 33 1.29 -13.24 -13.84
C SER A 33 1.93 -11.84 -13.81
N ALA A 34 1.40 -10.88 -14.59
CA ALA A 34 1.88 -9.51 -14.60
C ALA A 34 1.61 -8.80 -13.26
N ALA A 35 0.44 -9.06 -12.68
CA ALA A 35 0.07 -8.60 -11.34
C ALA A 35 1.02 -9.15 -10.26
N ALA A 36 1.31 -10.44 -10.29
CA ALA A 36 2.27 -11.08 -9.37
C ALA A 36 3.67 -10.48 -9.49
N ALA A 37 4.16 -10.25 -10.71
CA ALA A 37 5.45 -9.60 -10.95
C ALA A 37 5.51 -8.17 -10.40
N ALA A 38 4.41 -7.42 -10.50
CA ALA A 38 4.30 -6.07 -9.93
C ALA A 38 4.32 -6.09 -8.39
N ASP A 39 3.59 -7.02 -7.77
CA ASP A 39 3.60 -7.19 -6.31
C ASP A 39 5.01 -7.64 -5.83
N GLY A 40 5.68 -8.53 -6.56
CA GLY A 40 7.07 -8.94 -6.30
C GLY A 40 8.06 -7.78 -6.35
N ARG A 41 7.93 -6.86 -7.31
CA ARG A 41 8.75 -5.64 -7.35
C ARG A 41 8.49 -4.75 -6.13
N CYS A 42 7.24 -4.59 -5.73
CA CYS A 42 6.90 -3.80 -4.54
C CYS A 42 7.49 -4.40 -3.26
N ILE A 43 7.49 -5.72 -3.10
CA ILE A 43 8.16 -6.40 -1.98
C ILE A 43 9.65 -6.02 -1.94
N LEU A 44 10.35 -6.08 -3.08
CA LEU A 44 11.78 -5.78 -3.14
C LEU A 44 12.08 -4.31 -2.81
N VAL A 45 11.30 -3.38 -3.36
CA VAL A 45 11.46 -1.95 -3.09
C VAL A 45 11.20 -1.62 -1.61
N MET A 46 10.17 -2.22 -1.01
CA MET A 46 9.89 -2.03 0.42
C MET A 46 11.00 -2.62 1.30
N ASN A 47 11.52 -3.81 0.96
CA ASN A 47 12.68 -4.37 1.68
C ASN A 47 13.91 -3.47 1.60
N LEU A 48 14.15 -2.80 0.46
CA LEU A 48 15.24 -1.84 0.36
C LEU A 48 14.99 -0.59 1.19
N LEU A 49 13.76 -0.06 1.18
CA LEU A 49 13.36 1.09 1.99
C LEU A 49 13.50 0.80 3.50
N ALA A 50 13.23 -0.43 3.93
CA ALA A 50 13.33 -0.86 5.32
C ALA A 50 14.76 -0.83 5.89
N ARG A 51 15.78 -0.68 5.03
CA ARG A 51 17.17 -0.48 5.47
C ARG A 51 17.35 0.86 6.19
N ASP A 52 16.59 1.89 5.82
CA ASP A 52 16.57 3.15 6.55
C ASP A 52 15.71 3.00 7.82
N PRO A 53 16.28 3.20 9.03
CA PRO A 53 15.54 3.12 10.29
C PRO A 53 14.29 4.02 10.32
N LYS A 54 14.32 5.17 9.64
CA LYS A 54 13.19 6.12 9.61
C LYS A 54 11.97 5.56 8.89
N ASN A 55 12.19 4.63 7.94
CA ASN A 55 11.15 4.07 7.10
C ASN A 55 10.82 2.62 7.44
N ARG A 56 11.55 1.99 8.36
CA ARG A 56 11.50 0.54 8.64
C ARG A 56 10.08 0.05 8.91
N ASP A 57 9.37 0.65 9.85
CA ASP A 57 8.02 0.19 10.23
C ASP A 57 7.02 0.30 9.08
N ALA A 58 7.06 1.42 8.34
CA ALA A 58 6.17 1.64 7.20
C ALA A 58 6.48 0.65 6.06
N ALA A 59 7.76 0.46 5.76
CA ALA A 59 8.22 -0.45 4.73
C ALA A 59 7.89 -1.91 5.07
N THR A 60 8.09 -2.34 6.32
CA THR A 60 7.74 -3.70 6.77
C THR A 60 6.23 -3.96 6.62
N ARG A 61 5.37 -3.01 7.00
CA ARG A 61 3.92 -3.12 6.75
C ARG A 61 3.60 -3.21 5.26
N GLY A 62 4.28 -2.40 4.44
CA GLY A 62 4.15 -2.46 2.98
C GLY A 62 4.53 -3.84 2.41
N THR A 63 5.65 -4.41 2.87
CA THR A 63 6.08 -5.76 2.49
C THR A 63 5.01 -6.81 2.78
N PHE A 64 4.42 -6.81 3.99
CA PHE A 64 3.37 -7.77 4.34
C PHE A 64 2.09 -7.58 3.51
N TYR A 65 1.70 -6.33 3.24
CA TYR A 65 0.57 -6.04 2.37
C TYR A 65 0.76 -6.65 0.97
N TYR A 66 1.93 -6.46 0.35
CA TYR A 66 2.20 -7.01 -0.98
C TYR A 66 2.40 -8.53 -0.96
N LEU A 67 2.94 -9.09 0.11
CA LEU A 67 3.05 -10.54 0.27
C LEU A 67 1.65 -11.19 0.34
N GLY A 68 0.72 -10.60 1.10
CA GLY A 68 -0.66 -11.07 1.15
C GLY A 68 -1.38 -10.97 -0.19
N ARG A 69 -1.21 -9.85 -0.91
CA ARG A 69 -1.74 -9.70 -2.29
C ARG A 69 -1.15 -10.71 -3.25
N LEU A 70 0.16 -10.94 -3.17
CA LEU A 70 0.85 -11.90 -4.02
C LEU A 70 0.32 -13.31 -3.74
N ALA A 71 0.24 -13.73 -2.47
CA ALA A 71 -0.31 -15.03 -2.08
C ALA A 71 -1.76 -15.25 -2.57
N ALA A 72 -2.60 -14.21 -2.54
CA ALA A 72 -3.97 -14.30 -3.04
C ALA A 72 -4.05 -14.48 -4.57
N ARG A 73 -3.04 -14.03 -5.32
CA ARG A 73 -2.99 -14.09 -6.78
C ARG A 73 -2.25 -15.30 -7.32
N SER A 74 -1.18 -15.70 -6.63
CA SER A 74 -0.39 -16.87 -6.95
C SER A 74 -0.84 -18.03 -6.06
N GLN A 75 -2.02 -18.60 -6.35
CA GLN A 75 -2.50 -19.79 -5.62
C GLN A 75 -1.52 -20.98 -5.69
N THR A 76 -0.52 -20.93 -6.58
CA THR A 76 0.43 -22.03 -6.87
C THR A 76 1.86 -21.57 -7.18
N GLY A 77 2.19 -20.28 -7.04
CA GLY A 77 3.46 -19.74 -7.56
C GLY A 77 4.64 -19.88 -6.60
N ASP A 78 5.80 -20.29 -7.13
CA ASP A 78 7.09 -20.22 -6.43
C ASP A 78 7.45 -18.75 -6.15
N LEU A 79 7.24 -18.31 -4.91
CA LEU A 79 7.56 -16.97 -4.43
C LEU A 79 9.02 -16.59 -4.74
N THR A 80 9.94 -17.55 -4.60
CA THR A 80 11.36 -17.33 -4.88
C THR A 80 11.56 -17.00 -6.36
N ALA A 81 10.98 -17.79 -7.26
CA ALA A 81 11.07 -17.53 -8.70
C ALA A 81 10.50 -16.16 -9.08
N ILE A 82 9.36 -15.78 -8.50
CA ILE A 82 8.74 -14.46 -8.74
C ILE A 82 9.66 -13.34 -8.26
N LEU A 83 10.16 -13.41 -7.03
CA LEU A 83 11.04 -12.37 -6.48
C LEU A 83 12.36 -12.26 -7.26
N VAL A 84 12.95 -13.38 -7.68
CA VAL A 84 14.14 -13.38 -8.53
C VAL A 84 13.86 -12.71 -9.88
N ALA A 85 12.74 -13.05 -10.54
CA ALA A 85 12.35 -12.44 -11.80
C ALA A 85 12.08 -10.93 -11.65
N SER A 86 11.35 -10.54 -10.60
CA SER A 86 11.10 -9.13 -10.26
C SER A 86 12.39 -8.37 -9.98
N GLY A 87 13.34 -8.98 -9.27
CA GLY A 87 14.64 -8.37 -8.97
C GLY A 87 15.47 -8.11 -10.22
N LYS A 88 15.52 -9.06 -11.15
CA LYS A 88 16.17 -8.88 -12.47
C LYS A 88 15.54 -7.73 -13.27
N SER A 89 14.24 -7.53 -13.12
CA SER A 89 13.54 -6.44 -13.80
C SER A 89 13.79 -5.07 -13.20
N LEU A 90 14.26 -4.97 -11.95
CA LEU A 90 14.55 -3.70 -11.26
C LEU A 90 16.02 -3.30 -11.47
N SER A 91 16.32 -2.67 -12.62
CA SER A 91 17.66 -2.20 -12.91
C SER A 91 17.79 -0.69 -12.64
N GLY A 92 18.62 -0.34 -11.66
CA GLY A 92 19.06 1.03 -11.42
C GLY A 92 18.15 1.89 -10.54
N GLN A 93 18.71 3.03 -10.12
CA GLN A 93 18.09 3.96 -9.16
C GLN A 93 16.78 4.58 -9.69
N ALA A 94 16.73 4.92 -10.98
CA ALA A 94 15.57 5.56 -11.58
C ALA A 94 14.33 4.65 -11.55
N GLN A 95 14.52 3.37 -11.87
CA GLN A 95 13.44 2.39 -11.85
C GLN A 95 12.97 2.09 -10.43
N LEU A 96 13.91 2.01 -9.48
CA LEU A 96 13.59 1.85 -8.06
C LEU A 96 12.72 3.01 -7.55
N GLN A 97 13.05 4.26 -7.89
CA GLN A 97 12.25 5.43 -7.49
C GLN A 97 10.86 5.43 -8.12
N SER A 98 10.75 5.04 -9.39
CA SER A 98 9.47 4.88 -10.08
C SER A 98 8.59 3.83 -9.39
N GLU A 99 9.17 2.68 -9.06
CA GLU A 99 8.49 1.59 -8.38
C GLU A 99 8.12 1.96 -6.94
N LEU A 100 8.99 2.65 -6.22
CA LEU A 100 8.69 3.19 -4.88
C LEU A 100 7.47 4.11 -4.92
N LYS A 101 7.42 5.03 -5.88
CA LYS A 101 6.28 5.94 -6.04
C LYS A 101 5.00 5.18 -6.38
N ARG A 102 5.07 4.20 -7.29
CA ARG A 102 3.92 3.36 -7.65
C ARG A 102 3.40 2.58 -6.45
N CYS A 103 4.29 1.85 -5.77
CA CYS A 103 3.92 1.02 -4.63
C CYS A 103 3.42 1.86 -3.44
N GLY A 104 4.03 3.03 -3.20
CA GLY A 104 3.52 3.99 -2.22
C GLY A 104 2.11 4.48 -2.55
N GLY A 105 1.82 4.78 -3.82
CA GLY A 105 0.48 5.16 -4.28
C GLY A 105 -0.57 4.07 -4.06
N ASP A 106 -0.23 2.83 -4.41
CA ASP A 106 -1.09 1.66 -4.18
C ASP A 106 -1.40 1.44 -2.69
N LEU A 107 -0.40 1.56 -1.82
CA LEU A 107 -0.56 1.45 -0.37
C LEU A 107 -1.45 2.57 0.16
N ASN A 108 -1.22 3.82 -0.25
CA ASN A 108 -2.02 4.95 0.17
C ASN A 108 -3.49 4.82 -0.26
N ALA A 109 -3.72 4.40 -1.51
CA ALA A 109 -5.06 4.13 -2.02
C ALA A 109 -5.76 3.02 -1.22
N SER A 110 -5.03 1.98 -0.84
CA SER A 110 -5.57 0.88 -0.03
C SER A 110 -5.87 1.30 1.40
N GLY A 111 -5.00 2.13 2.00
CA GLY A 111 -5.24 2.74 3.31
C GLY A 111 -6.50 3.62 3.31
N GLY A 112 -6.70 4.42 2.26
CA GLY A 112 -7.91 5.24 2.11
C GLY A 112 -9.19 4.40 2.03
N LYS A 113 -9.18 3.31 1.25
CA LYS A 113 -10.31 2.36 1.16
C LYS A 113 -10.61 1.70 2.51
N LEU A 114 -9.56 1.28 3.23
CA LEU A 114 -9.71 0.66 4.54
C LEU A 114 -10.28 1.65 5.57
N GLY A 115 -9.79 2.89 5.59
CA GLY A 115 -10.32 3.95 6.44
C GLY A 115 -11.80 4.23 6.17
N ALA A 116 -12.19 4.33 4.89
CA ALA A 116 -13.58 4.51 4.50
C ALA A 116 -14.47 3.34 4.94
N ALA A 117 -14.00 2.09 4.78
CA ALA A 117 -14.73 0.91 5.25
C ALA A 117 -14.94 0.93 6.77
N PHE A 118 -13.93 1.33 7.55
CA PHE A 118 -14.08 1.47 9.00
C PHE A 118 -15.06 2.58 9.39
N GLN A 119 -15.04 3.73 8.71
CA GLN A 119 -16.03 4.79 8.94
C GLN A 119 -17.45 4.30 8.66
N GLN A 120 -17.63 3.56 7.57
CA GLN A 120 -18.93 2.96 7.26
C GLN A 120 -19.37 1.96 8.32
N LEU A 121 -18.46 1.10 8.80
CA LEU A 121 -18.76 0.16 9.89
C LEU A 121 -19.14 0.87 11.20
N GLN A 122 -18.52 2.01 11.51
CA GLN A 122 -18.89 2.83 12.68
C GLN A 122 -20.29 3.43 12.57
N GLN A 123 -20.74 3.76 11.35
CA GLN A 123 -22.09 4.26 11.09
C GLN A 123 -23.16 3.15 11.14
N MET A 124 -22.78 1.91 10.80
CA MET A 124 -23.67 0.75 10.81
C MET A 124 -23.71 0.03 12.16
N GLY A 125 -22.73 0.27 13.03
CA GLY A 125 -22.71 -0.32 14.36
C GLY A 125 -23.89 0.17 15.20
N PRO A 126 -24.56 -0.70 15.99
CA PRO A 126 -25.47 -0.22 17.01
C PRO A 126 -24.70 0.77 17.88
N ALA A 127 -25.32 1.90 18.25
CA ALA A 127 -24.77 2.78 19.29
C ALA A 127 -24.31 1.86 20.41
N ALA A 128 -23.01 1.90 20.74
CA ALA A 128 -22.41 1.00 21.72
C ALA A 128 -23.40 0.89 22.87
N PRO A 129 -23.93 -0.31 23.21
CA PRO A 129 -24.88 -0.43 24.29
C PRO A 129 -24.23 0.31 25.46
N ALA A 130 -24.95 1.28 26.03
CA ALA A 130 -24.47 2.02 27.18
C ALA A 130 -24.20 0.96 28.26
N GLY A 131 -22.96 0.48 28.29
CA GLY A 131 -22.56 -0.55 29.22
C GLY A 131 -22.79 0.01 30.61
N PRO A 132 -23.21 -0.81 31.58
CA PRO A 132 -23.23 -0.36 32.96
C PRO A 132 -21.87 0.27 33.28
N ALA A 133 -21.91 1.44 33.93
CA ALA A 133 -20.74 2.25 34.23
C ALA A 133 -19.60 1.35 34.73
N PRO A 134 -18.36 1.53 34.23
CA PRO A 134 -17.24 0.66 34.58
C PRO A 134 -17.16 0.57 36.11
N ALA A 135 -17.33 -0.66 36.62
CA ALA A 135 -17.06 -0.94 38.02
C ALA A 135 -15.63 -0.49 38.31
N ALA A 136 -15.45 0.27 39.39
CA ALA A 136 -14.17 0.82 39.80
C ALA A 136 -13.07 -0.24 39.68
N ALA A 137 -12.00 0.09 38.96
CA ALA A 137 -10.91 -0.84 38.74
C ALA A 137 -10.35 -1.35 40.09
N PRO A 138 -10.13 -2.67 40.24
CA PRO A 138 -9.49 -3.21 41.43
C PRO A 138 -8.10 -2.61 41.57
N THR A 139 -7.80 -2.15 42.77
CA THR A 139 -6.49 -1.61 43.15
C THR A 139 -5.42 -2.69 42.91
N PRO A 140 -4.31 -2.40 42.21
CA PRO A 140 -3.28 -3.39 41.96
C PRO A 140 -2.68 -3.89 43.29
N ALA A 141 -2.63 -5.20 43.45
CA ALA A 141 -2.03 -5.84 44.61
C ALA A 141 -0.50 -5.59 44.65
N PRO A 142 0.12 -5.40 45.83
CA PRO A 142 1.56 -5.23 45.93
C PRO A 142 2.29 -6.49 45.43
N GLY A 143 3.15 -6.35 44.41
CA GLY A 143 4.07 -7.41 43.97
C GLY A 143 3.91 -7.91 42.53
N GLN A 144 3.02 -7.35 41.71
CA GLN A 144 2.95 -7.73 40.29
C GLN A 144 4.12 -7.10 39.49
N PRO A 145 4.91 -7.88 38.73
CA PRO A 145 5.98 -7.34 37.89
C PRO A 145 5.41 -6.46 36.78
N ALA A 146 6.10 -5.34 36.51
CA ALA A 146 5.68 -4.37 35.52
C ALA A 146 5.49 -5.00 34.12
N PRO A 147 4.50 -4.56 33.33
CA PRO A 147 4.28 -5.07 31.97
C PRO A 147 5.52 -4.81 31.10
N LEU A 148 5.96 -5.85 30.39
CA LEU A 148 7.10 -5.86 29.47
C LEU A 148 6.94 -4.92 28.26
N PHE A 149 5.75 -4.34 28.06
CA PHE A 149 5.48 -3.40 26.99
C PHE A 149 5.06 -2.05 27.58
N PRO A 150 5.87 -0.98 27.41
CA PRO A 150 5.44 0.35 27.78
C PRO A 150 4.26 0.77 26.88
N PRO A 151 3.25 1.47 27.44
CA PRO A 151 2.18 2.04 26.63
C PRO A 151 2.76 3.04 25.62
N PRO A 152 2.16 3.17 24.42
CA PRO A 152 2.60 4.16 23.45
C PRO A 152 2.46 5.57 24.03
N ALA A 153 3.48 6.41 23.83
CA ALA A 153 3.48 7.79 24.32
C ALA A 153 2.32 8.60 23.69
N PRO A 154 1.62 9.45 24.46
CA PRO A 154 0.63 10.36 23.90
C PRO A 154 1.32 11.36 22.95
N LYS A 155 0.65 11.65 21.83
CA LYS A 155 1.06 12.70 20.88
C LYS A 155 0.54 14.06 21.32
#